data_AF-A0A858BA12-F1
#
_entry.id   AF-A0A858BA12-F1
#
_cell.length_a   1.000
_cell.length_b   1.000
_cell.length_c   1.000
_cell.angle_alpha   90.00
_cell.angle_beta   90.00
_cell.angle_gamma   90.00
#
_symmetry.space_group_name_H-M   'P 1'
#
loop_
_entity.id
_entity.type
_entity.pdbx_description
1 polymer ?
#
loop_
_entity_poly.entity_id
_entity_poly.type
_entity_poly.pdbx_seq_one_letter_code
_entity_poly.pdbx_strand_id
1 'polypeptide(L)' 'RDAPIAIVTQTPNVMDLVKCNGAALYYKKKFWLLGLTPTEAQIKDITEWLLECHGEST' A
#
# COMPACT_ATOMS: atom_id res chain seq x y z
N ARG A 1 12.39 -15.36 -0.07
CA ARG A 1 10.92 -15.67 -0.05
C ARG A 1 10.27 -14.41 0.50
N ASP A 2 10.23 -13.38 -0.34
CA ASP A 2 10.06 -11.98 0.03
C ASP A 2 8.60 -11.58 -0.15
N ALA A 3 7.79 -12.07 0.79
CA ALA A 3 6.34 -12.17 0.71
C ALA A 3 5.55 -10.87 0.43
N PRO A 4 5.98 -9.64 0.83
CA PRO A 4 5.26 -8.43 0.43
C PRO A 4 5.71 -7.84 -0.91
N ILE A 5 6.97 -8.07 -1.30
CA ILE A 5 7.54 -7.52 -2.53
C ILE A 5 6.93 -8.22 -3.74
N ALA A 6 6.82 -9.55 -3.66
CA ALA A 6 6.29 -10.38 -4.74
C ALA A 6 4.89 -9.94 -5.21
N ILE A 7 4.02 -9.50 -4.30
CA ILE A 7 2.66 -9.04 -4.59
C ILE A 7 2.64 -7.76 -5.44
N VAL A 8 3.65 -6.90 -5.27
CA VAL A 8 3.77 -5.61 -5.94
C VAL A 8 4.63 -5.72 -7.21
N THR A 9 5.63 -6.60 -7.23
CA THR A 9 6.65 -6.62 -8.30
C THR A 9 6.54 -7.77 -9.30
N GLN A 10 5.77 -8.84 -9.01
CA GLN A 10 5.61 -9.97 -9.94
C GLN A 10 4.35 -9.81 -10.79
N THR A 11 4.39 -10.27 -12.04
CA THR A 11 3.22 -10.30 -12.93
C THR A 11 2.53 -11.67 -12.82
N PRO A 12 1.22 -11.73 -12.56
CA PRO A 12 0.29 -10.61 -12.37
C PRO A 12 0.45 -9.93 -10.99
N ASN A 13 0.43 -8.59 -10.96
CA ASN A 13 0.55 -7.76 -9.76
C ASN A 13 -0.82 -7.24 -9.28
N VAL A 14 -0.87 -6.52 -8.15
CA VAL A 14 -2.11 -5.95 -7.60
C VAL A 14 -2.92 -5.10 -8.59
N MET A 15 -2.25 -4.35 -9.47
CA MET A 15 -2.94 -3.54 -10.49
C MET A 15 -3.55 -4.38 -11.61
N ASP A 16 -3.13 -5.65 -11.76
CA ASP A 16 -3.78 -6.61 -12.67
C ASP A 16 -5.04 -7.21 -12.04
N LEU A 17 -5.14 -7.23 -10.71
CA LEU A 17 -6.30 -7.71 -9.95
C LEU A 17 -7.38 -6.63 -9.77
N VAL A 18 -6.97 -5.36 -9.65
CA VAL A 18 -7.87 -4.21 -9.46
C VAL A 18 -7.52 -3.13 -10.46
N LYS A 19 -8.51 -2.65 -11.22
CA LYS A 19 -8.33 -1.51 -12.13
C LYS A 19 -7.99 -0.25 -11.31
N CYS A 20 -6.70 0.07 -11.24
CA CYS A 20 -6.19 1.24 -10.54
C CYS A 20 -4.98 1.82 -11.29
N ASN A 21 -4.70 3.11 -11.07
CA ASN A 21 -3.52 3.78 -11.65
C ASN A 21 -2.27 3.68 -10.78
N GLY A 22 -2.40 3.15 -9.57
CA GLY A 22 -1.29 2.89 -8.67
C GLY A 22 -1.71 2.19 -7.38
N ALA A 23 -0.73 1.60 -6.70
CA ALA A 23 -0.87 0.88 -5.45
C ALA A 23 0.33 1.18 -4.54
N ALA A 24 0.07 1.31 -3.22
CA ALA A 24 1.10 1.51 -2.21
C ALA A 24 0.95 0.48 -1.09
N LEU A 25 2.05 -0.13 -0.68
CA LEU A 25 2.13 -1.02 0.48
C LEU A 25 3.04 -0.39 1.53
N TYR A 26 2.51 -0.21 2.74
CA TYR A 26 3.27 0.24 3.90
C TYR A 26 3.33 -0.88 4.96
N TYR A 27 4.53 -1.42 5.19
CA TYR A 27 4.73 -2.49 6.17
C TYR A 27 6.10 -2.39 6.85
N LYS A 28 6.14 -2.50 8.19
CA LYS A 28 7.37 -2.39 9.00
C LYS A 28 8.20 -1.14 8.66
N LYS A 29 7.55 0.02 8.52
CA LYS A 29 8.17 1.30 8.16
C LYS A 29 8.85 1.32 6.78
N LYS A 30 8.51 0.38 5.90
CA LYS A 30 8.98 0.34 4.52
C LYS A 30 7.81 0.60 3.57
N PHE A 31 8.09 1.33 2.49
CA PHE A 31 7.15 1.64 1.43
C PHE A 31 7.51 0.85 0.17
N TRP A 32 6.49 0.29 -0.47
CA TRP A 32 6.56 -0.24 -1.83
C TRP A 32 5.48 0.45 -2.64
N LEU A 33 5.91 1.19 -3.65
CA LEU A 33 5.05 2.04 -4.48
C LEU A 33 5.04 1.50 -5.91
N LEU A 34 3.87 1.49 -6.52
CA LEU A 34 3.66 1.00 -7.88
C LEU A 34 2.71 1.94 -8.62
N GLY A 35 3.11 2.46 -9.77
CA GLY A 35 2.30 3.41 -10.53
C GLY A 35 2.16 4.78 -9.86
N LEU A 36 1.00 5.42 -10.05
CA LEU A 36 0.69 6.73 -9.47
C LEU A 36 0.31 6.57 -7.99
N THR A 37 1.21 6.97 -7.11
CA THR A 37 1.01 6.89 -5.66
C THR A 37 1.22 8.26 -5.00
N PRO A 38 0.54 8.54 -3.87
CA PRO A 38 0.87 9.69 -3.05
C PRO A 38 2.30 9.59 -2.50
N THR A 39 2.82 10.70 -1.98
CA THR A 39 4.14 10.73 -1.32
C THR A 39 4.16 9.90 -0.04
N GLU A 40 5.33 9.48 0.44
CA GLU A 40 5.44 8.71 1.69
C GLU A 40 4.83 9.44 2.89
N ALA A 41 4.92 10.78 2.93
CA ALA A 41 4.29 11.59 3.97
C ALA A 41 2.75 11.45 3.90
N GLN A 42 2.18 11.64 2.72
CA GLN A 42 0.73 11.48 2.51
C GLN A 42 0.24 10.07 2.81
N ILE A 43 1.02 9.04 2.49
CA ILE A 43 0.65 7.64 2.80
C ILE A 43 0.63 7.41 4.32
N LYS A 44 1.57 8.01 5.07
CA LYS A 44 1.55 7.95 6.54
C LYS A 44 0.32 8.66 7.10
N ASP A 45 0.05 9.87 6.64
CA ASP A 45 -1.10 10.65 7.08
C ASP A 45 -2.41 9.88 6.83
N ILE A 46 -2.57 9.23 5.66
CA ILE A 46 -3.73 8.38 5.35
C ILE A 46 -3.79 7.14 6.26
N THR A 47 -2.65 6.51 6.55
CA THR A 47 -2.61 5.33 7.42
C THR A 47 -2.97 5.67 8.86
N GLU A 48 -2.49 6.82 9.35
CA GLU A 48 -2.82 7.37 10.66
C GLU A 48 -4.31 7.71 10.73
N TRP A 49 -4.84 8.42 9.73
CA TRP A 49 -6.27 8.73 9.62
C TRP A 49 -7.14 7.45 9.61
N LEU A 50 -6.74 6.41 8.86
CA LEU A 50 -7.45 5.14 8.83
C LEU A 50 -7.44 4.44 10.20
N LEU A 51 -6.32 4.49 10.92
CA LEU A 51 -6.20 3.91 12.26
C LEU A 51 -7.06 4.69 13.28
N GLU A 52 -7.10 6.02 13.20
CA GLU A 52 -7.95 6.84 14.06
C GLU A 52 -9.44 6.58 13.79
N CYS A 53 -9.84 6.46 12.53
CA CYS A 53 -11.25 6.31 12.14
C CYS A 53 -11.80 4.90 12.28
N HIS A 54 -10.96 3.87 12.17
CA HIS A 54 -11.39 2.46 12.13
C HIS A 54 -10.62 1.53 13.08
N GLY A 55 -9.66 2.05 13.85
CA GLY A 55 -8.84 1.26 14.79
C GLY A 55 -9.57 0.74 16.02
N GLU A 56 -10.79 1.24 16.29
CA GLU A 56 -11.63 0.76 17.39
C GLU A 56 -12.51 -0.45 17.01
N SER A 57 -12.51 -0.89 15.74
CA SER A 57 -13.25 -2.07 15.29
C SER A 57 -12.38 -3.33 15.32
N THR A 58 -11.88 -3.71 16.50
CA THR A 58 -11.33 -5.05 16.78
C THR A 58 -12.23 -5.83 17.71
#